data_AF-A0A6G7Z029-F1
#
_entry.id   AF-A0A6G7Z029-F1
#
_cell.length_a   1.000
_cell.length_b   1.000
_cell.length_c   1.000
_cell.angle_alpha   90.00
_cell.angle_beta   90.00
_cell.angle_gamma   90.00
#
_symmetry.space_group_name_H-M   'P 1'
#
loop_
_entity.id
_entity.type
_entity.pdbx_description
1 polymer ?
#
loop_
_entity_poly.entity_id
_entity_poly.type
_entity_poly.pdbx_seq_one_letter_code
_entity_poly.pdbx_strand_id
1 'polypeptide(L)'
;MHLRSPLVSALAAGALLLPAAVSVSAPPAPLATTTVAASAATSGSTGGAAAATRSTLGKPSARSLQMTTQRERVKIRVNAPRGQKVHLQRLDAGRWRTVSTTTAPRSGSSALVQLALPAKAGYRSYRVVLAKSGSNPQRISTTVKIFQSDTKKHAAYIAKARAYMKAYCPSTPIYINSPRVTRGNTIGQAWTTWRWTSDGRTERWSWNATIELRSGLGAAELRHTALHECAHIVQARPIRAGQKAYDASVARTEKAFAAGRADPQEQQADCMATARTGSTRFNYYTKSCSGSRLKNAKQLWSAYGKKYQDPRLTWTRKVA
;
A
#
# COMPACT_ATOMS: atom_id res chain seq x y z
N MET A 1 27.99 38.10 -15.09
CA MET A 1 27.75 37.91 -13.64
C MET A 1 26.25 37.87 -13.39
N HIS A 2 25.68 36.68 -13.19
CA HIS A 2 24.27 36.53 -12.80
C HIS A 2 24.19 35.58 -11.62
N LEU A 3 23.85 36.13 -10.45
CA LEU A 3 23.55 35.37 -9.24
C LEU A 3 22.30 34.52 -9.48
N ARG A 4 22.39 33.22 -9.22
CA ARG A 4 21.24 32.32 -9.07
C ARG A 4 21.18 31.86 -7.62
N SER A 5 20.16 32.34 -6.91
CA SER A 5 19.76 31.91 -5.57
C SER A 5 19.40 30.42 -5.55
N PRO A 6 19.84 29.64 -4.54
CA PRO A 6 19.35 28.28 -4.34
C PRO A 6 18.08 28.30 -3.48
N LEU A 7 16.92 28.02 -4.11
CA LEU A 7 15.70 27.67 -3.41
C LEU A 7 15.83 26.26 -2.83
N VAL A 8 15.98 26.21 -1.51
CA VAL A 8 15.93 25.02 -0.66
C VAL A 8 14.56 24.35 -0.84
N SER A 9 14.53 23.15 -1.41
CA SER A 9 13.33 22.31 -1.45
C SER A 9 13.33 21.38 -0.25
N ALA A 10 12.45 21.66 0.71
CA ALA A 10 12.15 20.77 1.81
C ALA A 10 11.41 19.52 1.28
N LEU A 11 12.06 18.35 1.35
CA LEU A 11 11.40 17.07 1.22
C LEU A 11 10.84 16.69 2.60
N ALA A 12 9.51 16.63 2.69
CA ALA A 12 8.81 16.13 3.87
C ALA A 12 9.10 14.64 4.07
N ALA A 13 9.87 14.33 5.11
CA ALA A 13 10.09 12.99 5.61
C ALA A 13 8.76 12.41 6.12
N GLY A 14 8.28 11.36 5.48
CA GLY A 14 7.20 10.53 6.01
C GLY A 14 7.74 9.66 7.14
N ALA A 15 7.76 10.19 8.36
CA ALA A 15 8.06 9.42 9.57
C ALA A 15 7.03 8.30 9.75
N LEU A 16 7.50 7.05 9.73
CA LEU A 16 6.76 5.87 10.16
C LEU A 16 6.65 5.91 11.70
N LEU A 17 5.60 6.54 12.22
CA LEU A 17 5.19 6.36 13.62
C LEU A 17 4.37 5.07 13.74
N LEU A 18 4.97 4.04 14.33
CA LEU A 18 4.26 2.88 14.87
C LEU A 18 3.89 3.17 16.33
N PRO A 19 2.65 2.89 16.78
CA PRO A 19 2.31 2.99 18.19
C PRO A 19 2.93 1.81 18.96
N ALA A 20 3.65 2.12 20.04
CA ALA A 20 4.08 1.15 21.05
C ALA A 20 2.84 0.65 21.82
N ALA A 21 2.59 -0.66 21.75
CA ALA A 21 1.62 -1.31 22.63
C ALA A 21 2.33 -1.66 23.95
N VAL A 22 1.98 -0.95 25.02
CA VAL A 22 2.37 -1.31 26.38
C VAL A 22 1.37 -2.35 26.87
N SER A 23 1.84 -3.59 27.08
CA SER A 23 1.06 -4.62 27.76
C SER A 23 1.15 -4.36 29.26
N VAL A 24 0.05 -3.90 29.87
CA VAL A 24 -0.10 -3.86 31.33
C VAL A 24 -0.81 -5.15 31.76
N SER A 25 -0.08 -6.05 32.40
CA SER A 25 -0.66 -7.17 33.14
C SER A 25 -1.33 -6.63 34.41
N ALA A 26 -2.63 -6.84 34.55
CA ALA A 26 -3.34 -6.64 35.81
C ALA A 26 -3.25 -7.92 36.68
N PRO A 27 -3.13 -7.79 38.01
CA PRO A 27 -3.14 -8.91 38.94
C PRO A 27 -4.56 -9.46 39.18
N PRO A 28 -4.72 -10.71 39.65
CA PRO A 28 -6.02 -11.32 39.93
C PRO A 28 -6.64 -10.77 41.22
N ALA A 29 -7.94 -10.52 41.19
CA ALA A 29 -8.73 -10.22 42.39
C ALA A 29 -9.31 -11.51 43.00
N PRO A 30 -9.47 -11.58 44.34
CA PRO A 30 -9.86 -12.80 45.05
C PRO A 30 -11.38 -13.01 45.13
N LEU A 31 -11.75 -14.25 45.46
CA LEU A 31 -13.11 -14.72 45.77
C LEU A 31 -13.79 -13.95 46.90
N ALA A 32 -15.09 -13.68 46.75
CA ALA A 32 -16.00 -13.49 47.86
C ALA A 32 -17.42 -14.00 47.54
N THR A 33 -17.79 -15.00 48.34
CA THR A 33 -19.07 -15.48 48.89
C THR A 33 -20.41 -14.87 48.44
N THR A 34 -21.35 -15.79 48.24
CA THR A 34 -22.81 -15.71 48.08
C THR A 34 -23.58 -14.89 49.12
N THR A 35 -24.63 -14.19 48.67
CA THR A 35 -25.93 -14.11 49.35
C THR A 35 -27.08 -13.99 48.35
N VAL A 36 -28.12 -14.78 48.62
CA VAL A 36 -29.39 -14.86 47.89
C VAL A 36 -30.29 -13.73 48.35
N ALA A 37 -30.90 -13.01 47.42
CA ALA A 37 -32.09 -12.22 47.67
C ALA A 37 -33.06 -12.39 46.49
N ALA A 38 -34.10 -13.19 46.72
CA ALA A 38 -35.26 -13.28 45.85
C ALA A 38 -36.03 -11.95 45.93
N SER A 39 -36.29 -11.34 44.78
CA SER A 39 -37.32 -10.31 44.64
C SER A 39 -38.09 -10.63 43.37
N ALA A 40 -39.27 -11.20 43.58
CA ALA A 40 -40.27 -11.43 42.56
C ALA A 40 -40.79 -10.05 42.10
N ALA A 41 -40.26 -9.56 40.99
CA ALA A 41 -40.80 -8.43 40.27
C ALA A 41 -41.59 -8.95 39.06
N THR A 42 -42.91 -9.03 39.24
CA THR A 42 -43.91 -9.11 38.18
C THR A 42 -43.69 -7.95 37.22
N SER A 43 -42.98 -8.21 36.13
CA SER A 43 -42.85 -7.29 35.01
C SER A 43 -43.42 -8.00 33.79
N GLY A 44 -44.63 -7.58 33.42
CA GLY A 44 -45.27 -7.98 32.18
C GLY A 44 -44.35 -7.70 31.02
N SER A 45 -43.74 -8.75 30.49
CA SER A 45 -43.12 -8.77 29.16
C SER A 45 -44.25 -8.58 28.15
N THR A 46 -44.64 -7.33 27.93
CA THR A 46 -45.09 -6.92 26.60
C THR A 46 -44.01 -7.40 25.65
N GLY A 47 -44.35 -8.34 24.77
CA GLY A 47 -43.46 -8.84 23.74
C GLY A 47 -43.02 -7.68 22.86
N GLY A 48 -41.96 -7.01 23.27
CA GLY A 48 -41.27 -6.02 22.48
C GLY A 48 -40.75 -6.76 21.27
N ALA A 49 -41.46 -6.66 20.15
CA ALA A 49 -40.96 -7.05 18.85
C ALA A 49 -39.55 -6.47 18.74
N ALA A 50 -38.53 -7.34 18.84
CA ALA A 50 -37.15 -6.93 18.79
C ALA A 50 -36.98 -6.05 17.56
N ALA A 51 -36.70 -4.75 17.77
CA ALA A 51 -36.69 -3.77 16.71
C ALA A 51 -35.77 -4.29 15.60
N ALA A 52 -36.40 -4.63 14.48
CA ALA A 52 -35.76 -5.36 13.41
C ALA A 52 -34.46 -4.62 13.03
N THR A 53 -33.30 -5.23 13.29
CA THR A 53 -32.02 -4.53 13.16
C THR A 53 -31.90 -3.98 11.75
N ARG A 54 -31.77 -2.65 11.64
CA ARG A 54 -31.68 -1.94 10.36
C ARG A 54 -30.34 -2.22 9.71
N SER A 55 -30.34 -2.34 8.38
CA SER A 55 -29.11 -2.64 7.65
C SER A 55 -28.15 -1.44 7.66
N THR A 56 -26.85 -1.72 7.87
CA THR A 56 -25.79 -0.71 7.86
C THR A 56 -24.63 -1.10 6.96
N LEU A 57 -23.80 -0.12 6.57
CA LEU A 57 -22.62 -0.31 5.75
C LEU A 57 -21.36 -0.08 6.57
N GLY A 58 -20.38 -0.98 6.44
CA GLY A 58 -19.01 -0.76 6.89
C GLY A 58 -18.23 0.17 5.95
N LYS A 59 -16.96 0.39 6.27
CA LYS A 59 -16.05 1.16 5.41
C LYS A 59 -15.73 0.37 4.12
N PRO A 60 -15.90 0.94 2.93
CA PRO A 60 -15.49 0.29 1.70
C PRO A 60 -13.97 0.17 1.66
N SER A 61 -13.48 -0.93 1.09
CA SER A 61 -12.05 -1.20 0.95
C SER A 61 -11.72 -1.66 -0.46
N ALA A 62 -10.63 -1.13 -1.00
CA ALA A 62 -10.06 -1.47 -2.29
C ALA A 62 -8.58 -1.08 -2.29
N ARG A 63 -7.78 -1.64 -3.21
CA ARG A 63 -6.42 -1.14 -3.43
C ARG A 63 -6.49 0.29 -3.96
N SER A 64 -5.70 1.21 -3.41
CA SER A 64 -5.66 2.61 -3.85
C SER A 64 -4.98 2.80 -5.21
N LEU A 65 -4.06 1.90 -5.56
CA LEU A 65 -3.35 1.85 -6.84
C LEU A 65 -3.68 0.55 -7.56
N GLN A 66 -4.13 0.64 -8.80
CA GLN A 66 -4.57 -0.49 -9.60
C GLN A 66 -4.22 -0.29 -11.08
N MET A 67 -4.20 -1.37 -11.85
CA MET A 67 -4.09 -1.32 -13.31
C MET A 67 -5.47 -1.42 -13.93
N THR A 68 -5.72 -0.72 -15.05
CA THR A 68 -7.00 -0.86 -15.79
C THR A 68 -7.24 -2.28 -16.34
N THR A 69 -6.19 -3.10 -16.46
CA THR A 69 -6.29 -4.50 -16.90
C THR A 69 -6.60 -5.49 -15.78
N GLN A 70 -6.54 -5.07 -14.51
CA GLN A 70 -6.83 -5.93 -13.36
C GLN A 70 -8.32 -5.91 -13.03
N ARG A 71 -8.90 -7.10 -12.85
CA ARG A 71 -10.28 -7.27 -12.37
C ARG A 71 -10.31 -7.10 -10.86
N GLU A 72 -10.44 -5.86 -10.42
CA GLU A 72 -10.50 -5.52 -9.00
C GLU A 72 -11.94 -5.36 -8.51
N ARG A 73 -12.11 -5.44 -7.19
CA ARG A 73 -13.42 -5.32 -6.54
C ARG A 73 -13.35 -4.38 -5.35
N VAL A 74 -14.40 -3.57 -5.19
CA VAL A 74 -14.65 -2.82 -3.97
C VAL A 74 -15.36 -3.75 -3.00
N LYS A 75 -14.74 -4.00 -1.85
CA LYS A 75 -15.27 -4.85 -0.79
C LYS A 75 -15.93 -3.99 0.28
N ILE A 76 -17.12 -4.38 0.71
CA ILE A 76 -17.85 -3.69 1.78
C ILE A 76 -18.64 -4.68 2.62
N ARG A 77 -18.67 -4.45 3.92
CA ARG A 77 -19.48 -5.24 4.85
C ARG A 77 -20.87 -4.63 4.96
N VAL A 78 -21.91 -5.45 4.80
CA VAL A 78 -23.31 -5.09 5.03
C VAL A 78 -23.75 -5.81 6.30
N ASN A 79 -24.14 -5.08 7.33
CA ASN A 79 -24.65 -5.68 8.56
C ASN A 79 -26.17 -5.80 8.50
N ALA A 80 -26.70 -6.88 9.07
CA ALA A 80 -28.11 -7.28 8.98
C ALA A 80 -28.67 -7.17 7.55
N PRO A 81 -28.04 -7.79 6.53
CA PRO A 81 -28.47 -7.68 5.14
C PRO A 81 -29.88 -8.28 4.93
N ARG A 82 -30.67 -7.66 4.05
CA ARG A 82 -32.07 -8.05 3.78
C ARG A 82 -32.43 -8.14 2.29
N GLY A 83 -31.51 -8.62 1.46
CA GLY A 83 -31.77 -8.77 0.02
C GLY A 83 -31.73 -7.46 -0.77
N GLN A 84 -31.24 -6.38 -0.16
CA GLN A 84 -31.18 -5.05 -0.78
C GLN A 84 -30.13 -5.02 -1.89
N LYS A 85 -30.40 -4.23 -2.94
CA LYS A 85 -29.39 -3.91 -3.96
C LYS A 85 -28.27 -3.07 -3.33
N VAL A 86 -27.05 -3.39 -3.71
CA VAL A 86 -25.83 -2.68 -3.35
C VAL A 86 -25.24 -2.12 -4.64
N HIS A 87 -25.06 -0.81 -4.70
CA HIS A 87 -24.54 -0.09 -5.86
C HIS A 87 -23.16 0.46 -5.55
N LEU A 88 -22.20 0.20 -6.41
CA LEU A 88 -20.98 1.01 -6.48
C LEU A 88 -21.28 2.21 -7.35
N GLN A 89 -21.10 3.41 -6.80
CA GLN A 89 -21.22 4.66 -7.53
C GLN A 89 -19.85 5.31 -7.69
N ARG A 90 -19.60 5.89 -8.87
CA ARG A 90 -18.42 6.71 -9.19
C ARG A 90 -18.83 8.16 -9.37
N LEU A 91 -18.01 9.09 -8.88
CA LEU A 91 -18.20 10.51 -9.12
C LEU A 91 -17.63 10.88 -10.50
N ASP A 92 -18.52 11.23 -11.43
CA ASP A 92 -18.20 11.68 -12.79
C ASP A 92 -18.81 13.07 -13.03
N ALA A 93 -17.97 14.06 -13.35
CA ALA A 93 -18.40 15.44 -13.62
C ALA A 93 -19.37 16.01 -12.56
N GLY A 94 -19.04 15.85 -11.28
CA GLY A 94 -19.85 16.32 -10.15
C GLY A 94 -21.08 15.47 -9.82
N ARG A 95 -21.40 14.43 -10.60
CA ARG A 95 -22.57 13.57 -10.38
C ARG A 95 -22.17 12.14 -10.05
N TRP A 96 -22.89 11.52 -9.13
CA TRP A 96 -22.68 10.12 -8.77
C TRP A 96 -23.43 9.20 -9.76
N ARG A 97 -22.69 8.33 -10.44
CA ARG A 97 -23.23 7.36 -11.40
C ARG A 97 -23.03 5.94 -10.89
N THR A 98 -24.05 5.09 -10.97
CA THR A 98 -23.91 3.66 -10.65
C THR A 98 -23.06 2.98 -11.74
N VAL A 99 -22.01 2.28 -11.31
CA VAL A 99 -21.04 1.63 -12.21
C VAL A 99 -20.91 0.13 -11.98
N SER A 100 -21.44 -0.38 -10.86
CA SER A 100 -21.63 -1.81 -10.60
C SER A 100 -22.79 -1.98 -9.63
N THR A 101 -23.51 -3.09 -9.75
CA THR A 101 -24.59 -3.46 -8.82
C THR A 101 -24.43 -4.93 -8.44
N THR A 102 -24.81 -5.24 -7.21
CA THR A 102 -25.01 -6.61 -6.73
C THR A 102 -26.14 -6.61 -5.70
N THR A 103 -26.45 -7.76 -5.11
CA THR A 103 -27.51 -7.91 -4.11
C THR A 103 -26.89 -8.47 -2.83
N ALA A 104 -27.18 -7.84 -1.69
CA ALA A 104 -26.78 -8.38 -0.40
C ALA A 104 -27.61 -9.65 -0.09
N PRO A 105 -27.10 -10.61 0.69
CA PRO A 105 -27.88 -11.77 1.13
C PRO A 105 -29.20 -11.37 1.82
N ARG A 106 -30.20 -12.26 1.80
CA ARG A 106 -31.51 -12.00 2.44
C ARG A 106 -31.50 -12.14 3.97
N SER A 107 -30.50 -12.83 4.51
CA SER A 107 -30.38 -13.14 5.92
C SER A 107 -28.91 -13.12 6.38
N GLY A 108 -28.71 -13.20 7.69
CA GLY A 108 -27.41 -13.20 8.35
C GLY A 108 -27.19 -11.96 9.22
N SER A 109 -26.22 -12.04 10.13
CA SER A 109 -25.82 -10.89 10.97
C SER A 109 -24.90 -9.93 10.21
N SER A 110 -24.11 -10.44 9.27
CA SER A 110 -23.19 -9.65 8.44
C SER A 110 -22.79 -10.40 7.17
N ALA A 111 -22.59 -9.66 6.08
CA ALA A 111 -22.14 -10.20 4.80
C ALA A 111 -21.05 -9.32 4.16
N LEU A 112 -20.02 -9.95 3.60
CA LEU A 112 -19.02 -9.27 2.78
C LEU A 112 -19.49 -9.25 1.32
N VAL A 113 -19.89 -8.08 0.85
CA VAL A 113 -20.30 -7.84 -0.53
C VAL A 113 -19.11 -7.35 -1.35
N GLN A 114 -18.98 -7.84 -2.57
CA GLN A 114 -17.93 -7.43 -3.51
C GLN A 114 -18.55 -6.87 -4.78
N LEU A 115 -18.22 -5.62 -5.10
CA LEU A 115 -18.69 -4.91 -6.28
C LEU A 115 -17.58 -4.85 -7.31
N ALA A 116 -17.88 -5.17 -8.57
CA ALA A 116 -16.91 -5.04 -9.64
C ALA A 116 -16.48 -3.58 -9.78
N LEU A 117 -15.17 -3.34 -9.91
CA LEU A 117 -14.65 -2.02 -10.22
C LEU A 117 -14.38 -1.94 -11.73
N PRO A 118 -15.14 -1.14 -12.49
CA PRO A 118 -14.90 -1.03 -13.91
C PRO A 118 -13.56 -0.36 -14.21
N ALA A 119 -12.93 -0.78 -15.31
CA ALA A 119 -11.67 -0.21 -15.77
C ALA A 119 -11.88 1.24 -16.22
N LYS A 120 -11.36 2.23 -15.47
CA LYS A 120 -11.34 3.63 -15.89
C LYS A 120 -10.08 4.32 -15.40
N ALA A 121 -9.20 4.68 -16.33
CA ALA A 121 -7.93 5.31 -16.00
C ALA A 121 -8.08 6.62 -15.21
N GLY A 122 -7.08 6.89 -14.38
CA GLY A 122 -6.96 8.10 -13.57
C GLY A 122 -7.49 7.95 -12.16
N TYR A 123 -7.48 9.08 -11.43
CA TYR A 123 -7.95 9.15 -10.05
C TYR A 123 -9.45 9.38 -10.01
N ARG A 124 -10.20 8.53 -9.29
CA ARG A 124 -11.66 8.58 -9.21
C ARG A 124 -12.15 8.33 -7.79
N SER A 125 -13.22 9.02 -7.42
CA SER A 125 -13.92 8.84 -6.15
C SER A 125 -15.08 7.87 -6.33
N TYR A 126 -15.21 6.95 -5.38
CA TYR A 126 -16.24 5.92 -5.34
C TYR A 126 -16.94 5.91 -4.00
N ARG A 127 -18.23 5.57 -3.98
CA ARG A 127 -18.99 5.29 -2.76
C ARG A 127 -19.89 4.09 -2.99
N VAL A 128 -20.29 3.42 -1.93
CA VAL A 128 -21.27 2.35 -2.00
C VAL A 128 -22.61 2.86 -1.48
N VAL A 129 -23.68 2.50 -2.18
CA VAL A 129 -25.06 2.80 -1.79
C VAL A 129 -25.82 1.50 -1.58
N LEU A 130 -26.38 1.31 -0.40
CA LEU A 130 -27.37 0.28 -0.11
C LEU A 130 -28.74 0.87 -0.39
N ALA A 131 -29.44 0.31 -1.38
CA ALA A 131 -30.73 0.82 -1.83
C ALA A 131 -31.79 0.78 -0.71
N LYS A 132 -32.74 1.72 -0.76
CA LYS A 132 -33.94 1.68 0.09
C LYS A 132 -34.72 0.38 -0.18
N SER A 133 -35.28 -0.21 0.86
CA SER A 133 -36.32 -1.24 0.79
C SER A 133 -37.48 -0.88 1.73
N GLY A 134 -38.56 -1.66 1.72
CA GLY A 134 -39.74 -1.38 2.55
C GLY A 134 -39.43 -1.20 4.04
N SER A 135 -38.46 -1.94 4.56
CA SER A 135 -38.07 -1.91 5.98
C SER A 135 -36.74 -1.19 6.27
N ASN A 136 -36.02 -0.70 5.25
CA ASN A 136 -34.72 -0.06 5.44
C ASN A 136 -34.56 1.20 4.58
N PRO A 137 -34.18 2.35 5.18
CA PRO A 137 -33.81 3.53 4.41
C PRO A 137 -32.52 3.29 3.62
N GLN A 138 -32.30 4.12 2.58
CA GLN A 138 -31.04 4.12 1.84
C GLN A 138 -29.86 4.43 2.77
N ARG A 139 -28.73 3.75 2.57
CA ARG A 139 -27.47 4.04 3.25
C ARG A 139 -26.36 4.29 2.25
N ILE A 140 -25.49 5.25 2.56
CA ILE A 140 -24.36 5.64 1.73
C ILE A 140 -23.08 5.47 2.56
N SER A 141 -22.08 4.81 2.01
CA SER A 141 -20.79 4.63 2.67
C SER A 141 -19.94 5.90 2.61
N THR A 142 -18.84 5.92 3.37
CA THR A 142 -17.76 6.88 3.12
C THR A 142 -17.22 6.72 1.70
N THR A 143 -16.62 7.79 1.18
CA THR A 143 -16.00 7.81 -0.16
C THR A 143 -14.59 7.20 -0.09
N VAL A 144 -14.26 6.37 -1.07
CA VAL A 144 -12.90 5.85 -1.30
C VAL A 144 -12.37 6.40 -2.61
N LYS A 145 -11.09 6.78 -2.65
CA LYS A 145 -10.42 7.25 -3.86
C LYS A 145 -9.49 6.17 -4.39
N ILE A 146 -9.61 5.88 -5.68
CA ILE A 146 -8.85 4.83 -6.36
C ILE A 146 -8.20 5.43 -7.61
N PHE A 147 -6.92 5.17 -7.78
CA PHE A 147 -6.19 5.43 -9.00
C PHE A 147 -6.10 4.15 -9.84
N GLN A 148 -6.45 4.25 -11.13
CA GLN A 148 -6.20 3.18 -12.10
C GLN A 148 -5.19 3.67 -13.15
N SER A 149 -4.01 3.04 -13.19
CA SER A 149 -3.00 3.25 -14.23
C SER A 149 -3.52 2.77 -15.57
N ASP A 150 -3.36 3.59 -16.62
CA ASP A 150 -3.74 3.23 -17.99
C ASP A 150 -2.71 2.28 -18.63
N THR A 151 -2.75 1.02 -18.22
CA THR A 151 -1.79 0.01 -18.64
C THR A 151 -1.87 -0.29 -20.14
N LYS A 152 -3.06 -0.12 -20.76
CA LYS A 152 -3.22 -0.33 -22.20
C LYS A 152 -2.54 0.79 -22.98
N LYS A 153 -2.81 2.06 -22.65
CA LYS A 153 -2.18 3.21 -23.29
C LYS A 153 -0.65 3.20 -23.16
N HIS A 154 -0.13 2.73 -22.03
CA HIS A 154 1.30 2.74 -21.74
C HIS A 154 1.99 1.37 -21.85
N ALA A 155 1.39 0.40 -22.55
CA ALA A 155 1.88 -0.97 -22.61
C ALA A 155 3.35 -1.06 -23.09
N ALA A 156 3.70 -0.37 -24.19
CA ALA A 156 5.06 -0.36 -24.73
C ALA A 156 6.06 0.28 -23.76
N TYR A 157 5.67 1.37 -23.09
CA TYR A 157 6.49 2.06 -22.09
C TYR A 157 6.77 1.15 -20.88
N ILE A 158 5.73 0.46 -20.38
CA ILE A 158 5.82 -0.51 -19.28
C ILE A 158 6.71 -1.69 -19.68
N ALA A 159 6.56 -2.22 -20.91
CA ALA A 159 7.38 -3.31 -21.41
C ALA A 159 8.86 -2.92 -21.47
N LYS A 160 9.16 -1.71 -21.95
CA LYS A 160 10.53 -1.18 -22.00
C LYS A 160 11.14 -1.01 -20.61
N ALA A 161 10.41 -0.38 -19.68
CA ALA A 161 10.84 -0.27 -18.28
C ALA A 161 11.12 -1.65 -17.67
N ARG A 162 10.23 -2.62 -17.92
CA ARG A 162 10.36 -4.00 -17.44
C ARG A 162 11.56 -4.71 -18.03
N ALA A 163 11.88 -4.50 -19.30
CA ALA A 163 13.06 -5.08 -19.93
C ALA A 163 14.34 -4.65 -19.20
N TYR A 164 14.45 -3.38 -18.82
CA TYR A 164 15.63 -2.86 -18.09
C TYR A 164 15.82 -3.49 -16.71
N MET A 165 14.73 -3.78 -16.00
CA MET A 165 14.79 -4.33 -14.64
C MET A 165 14.48 -5.83 -14.55
N LYS A 166 14.32 -6.53 -15.69
CA LYS A 166 13.84 -7.93 -15.75
C LYS A 166 14.65 -8.87 -14.86
N ALA A 167 15.96 -8.69 -14.80
CA ALA A 167 16.84 -9.52 -13.99
C ALA A 167 16.65 -9.33 -12.47
N TYR A 168 15.98 -8.26 -12.04
CA TYR A 168 15.99 -7.82 -10.64
C TYR A 168 14.59 -7.66 -10.05
N CYS A 169 13.66 -7.08 -10.81
CA CYS A 169 12.26 -6.83 -10.44
C CYS A 169 11.31 -7.33 -11.55
N PRO A 170 11.36 -8.63 -11.94
CA PRO A 170 10.68 -9.14 -13.13
C PRO A 170 9.16 -9.00 -13.12
N SER A 171 8.55 -9.17 -11.95
CA SER A 171 7.10 -9.24 -11.77
C SER A 171 6.54 -8.06 -10.97
N THR A 172 7.39 -7.12 -10.53
CA THR A 172 6.95 -5.94 -9.78
C THR A 172 5.91 -5.13 -10.57
N PRO A 173 4.73 -4.85 -10.00
CA PRO A 173 3.73 -4.00 -10.63
C PRO A 173 4.29 -2.61 -10.93
N ILE A 174 4.04 -2.11 -12.15
CA ILE A 174 4.40 -0.75 -12.59
C ILE A 174 3.11 0.03 -12.83
N TYR A 175 2.89 1.10 -12.07
CA TYR A 175 1.80 2.04 -12.29
C TYR A 175 2.33 3.29 -12.98
N ILE A 176 1.65 3.72 -14.03
CA ILE A 176 2.05 4.90 -14.80
C ILE A 176 1.19 6.08 -14.40
N ASN A 177 1.83 7.23 -14.21
CA ASN A 177 1.18 8.51 -13.95
C ASN A 177 0.26 8.53 -12.72
N SER A 178 0.67 7.85 -11.66
CA SER A 178 -0.01 7.96 -10.37
C SER A 178 0.03 9.41 -9.84
N PRO A 179 -0.83 9.75 -8.86
CA PRO A 179 -0.81 11.08 -8.25
C PRO A 179 0.53 11.48 -7.63
N ARG A 180 1.38 10.50 -7.26
CA ARG A 180 2.67 10.76 -6.62
C ARG A 180 3.76 11.17 -7.62
N VAL A 181 3.72 10.60 -8.84
CA VAL A 181 4.71 10.87 -9.89
C VAL A 181 4.23 11.88 -10.93
N THR A 182 2.98 12.32 -10.86
CA THR A 182 2.42 13.38 -11.72
C THR A 182 2.40 14.75 -11.07
N ARG A 183 2.58 14.82 -9.75
CA ARG A 183 2.64 16.08 -9.00
C ARG A 183 4.11 16.44 -8.74
N GLY A 184 4.48 17.69 -8.99
CA GLY A 184 5.84 18.18 -8.74
C GLY A 184 6.90 17.54 -9.64
N ASN A 185 8.10 17.37 -9.11
CA ASN A 185 9.28 16.93 -9.87
C ASN A 185 9.58 15.42 -9.77
N THR A 186 8.78 14.66 -9.01
CA THR A 186 8.97 13.21 -8.85
C THR A 186 8.64 12.47 -10.14
N ILE A 187 9.62 11.79 -10.76
CA ILE A 187 9.43 11.04 -12.01
C ILE A 187 9.34 9.52 -11.80
N GLY A 188 9.71 9.03 -10.62
CA GLY A 188 9.67 7.64 -10.22
C GLY A 188 9.46 7.53 -8.71
N GLN A 189 8.83 6.45 -8.29
CA GLN A 189 8.72 6.08 -6.90
C GLN A 189 8.52 4.58 -6.72
N ALA A 190 9.23 3.98 -5.78
CA ALA A 190 9.00 2.62 -5.32
C ALA A 190 8.38 2.60 -3.92
N TRP A 191 7.54 1.61 -3.68
CA TRP A 191 7.01 1.31 -2.36
C TRP A 191 7.34 -0.11 -2.02
N THR A 192 7.86 -0.31 -0.81
CA THR A 192 7.88 -1.62 -0.16
C THR A 192 7.23 -1.46 1.20
N THR A 193 6.16 -2.20 1.44
CA THR A 193 5.52 -2.28 2.76
C THR A 193 5.69 -3.69 3.28
N TRP A 194 5.95 -3.84 4.57
CA TRP A 194 5.98 -5.15 5.22
C TRP A 194 5.29 -5.07 6.58
N ARG A 195 4.86 -6.24 7.05
CA ARG A 195 4.24 -6.42 8.36
C ARG A 195 4.49 -7.85 8.83
N TRP A 196 4.42 -8.05 10.14
CA TRP A 196 4.51 -9.36 10.73
C TRP A 196 3.57 -9.51 11.92
N THR A 197 3.28 -10.76 12.26
CA THR A 197 2.57 -11.16 13.48
C THR A 197 3.39 -12.25 14.16
N SER A 198 3.49 -12.24 15.49
CA SER A 198 4.18 -13.28 16.26
C SER A 198 3.21 -13.99 17.19
N ASP A 199 3.42 -15.29 17.37
CA ASP A 199 2.79 -16.12 18.41
C ASP A 199 3.76 -16.44 19.57
N GLY A 200 4.92 -15.78 19.61
CA GLY A 200 6.00 -16.02 20.57
C GLY A 200 6.98 -17.13 20.17
N ARG A 201 6.67 -17.93 19.16
CA ARG A 201 7.55 -19.00 18.62
C ARG A 201 7.91 -18.77 17.16
N THR A 202 6.97 -18.23 16.41
CA THR A 202 7.10 -17.95 14.99
C THR A 202 6.57 -16.57 14.66
N GLU A 203 7.26 -15.92 13.73
CA GLU A 203 6.81 -14.68 13.12
C GLU A 203 6.36 -14.97 11.70
N ARG A 204 5.13 -14.59 11.38
CA ARG A 204 4.60 -14.62 10.02
C ARG A 204 4.71 -13.24 9.39
N TRP A 205 5.53 -13.14 8.37
CA TRP A 205 5.82 -11.92 7.63
C TRP A 205 5.07 -11.88 6.29
N SER A 206 4.77 -10.67 5.85
CA SER A 206 4.30 -10.39 4.50
C SER A 206 4.85 -9.07 4.02
N TRP A 207 5.16 -8.97 2.73
CA TRP A 207 5.50 -7.70 2.09
C TRP A 207 4.69 -7.43 0.82
N ASN A 208 4.75 -6.20 0.34
CA ASN A 208 4.21 -5.80 -0.94
C ASN A 208 5.10 -4.73 -1.57
N ALA A 209 5.51 -4.95 -2.81
CA ALA A 209 6.36 -4.05 -3.57
C ALA A 209 5.68 -3.54 -4.84
N THR A 210 5.84 -2.25 -5.15
CA THR A 210 5.31 -1.62 -6.36
C THR A 210 6.24 -0.53 -6.87
N ILE A 211 6.21 -0.27 -8.17
CA ILE A 211 6.89 0.86 -8.82
C ILE A 211 5.85 1.76 -9.46
N GLU A 212 6.03 3.06 -9.35
CA GLU A 212 5.25 4.11 -9.98
C GLU A 212 6.19 4.93 -10.86
N LEU A 213 5.83 5.17 -12.13
CA LEU A 213 6.67 5.92 -13.08
C LEU A 213 5.86 7.00 -13.77
N ARG A 214 6.47 8.17 -13.99
CA ARG A 214 5.97 9.18 -14.93
C ARG A 214 6.15 8.66 -16.35
N SER A 215 5.16 8.87 -17.20
CA SER A 215 5.27 8.58 -18.63
C SER A 215 6.06 9.66 -19.38
N GLY A 216 6.65 9.30 -20.51
CA GLY A 216 7.25 10.28 -21.43
C GLY A 216 8.75 10.51 -21.22
N LEU A 217 9.39 9.77 -20.30
CA LEU A 217 10.85 9.82 -20.15
C LEU A 217 11.54 9.23 -21.38
N GLY A 218 12.69 9.80 -21.74
CA GLY A 218 13.55 9.26 -22.79
C GLY A 218 14.07 7.86 -22.45
N ALA A 219 14.59 7.12 -23.44
CA ALA A 219 15.00 5.72 -23.22
C ALA A 219 16.06 5.54 -22.11
N ALA A 220 17.08 6.38 -22.12
CA ALA A 220 18.17 6.31 -21.14
C ALA A 220 17.73 6.76 -19.74
N GLU A 221 16.90 7.80 -19.68
CA GLU A 221 16.30 8.27 -18.42
C GLU A 221 15.35 7.22 -17.84
N LEU A 222 14.43 6.67 -18.64
CA LEU A 222 13.56 5.57 -18.23
C LEU A 222 14.36 4.36 -17.73
N ARG A 223 15.45 4.00 -18.41
CA ARG A 223 16.34 2.92 -17.96
C ARG A 223 16.90 3.22 -16.58
N HIS A 224 17.40 4.44 -16.37
CA HIS A 224 17.96 4.85 -15.10
C HIS A 224 16.89 4.85 -14.01
N THR A 225 15.77 5.55 -14.21
CA THR A 225 14.66 5.64 -13.26
C THR A 225 14.09 4.27 -12.92
N ALA A 226 13.85 3.38 -13.90
CA ALA A 226 13.32 2.04 -13.61
C ALA A 226 14.30 1.19 -12.76
N LEU A 227 15.61 1.33 -13.00
CA LEU A 227 16.63 0.67 -12.19
C LEU A 227 16.77 1.29 -10.80
N HIS A 228 16.64 2.61 -10.67
CA HIS A 228 16.59 3.33 -9.40
C HIS A 228 15.41 2.85 -8.54
N GLU A 229 14.19 2.85 -9.10
CA GLU A 229 13.02 2.38 -8.36
C GLU A 229 13.10 0.89 -8.01
N CYS A 230 13.68 0.06 -8.89
CA CYS A 230 13.94 -1.33 -8.55
C CYS A 230 15.02 -1.47 -7.45
N ALA A 231 16.01 -0.58 -7.40
CA ALA A 231 17.03 -0.57 -6.35
C ALA A 231 16.41 -0.34 -4.96
N HIS A 232 15.41 0.52 -4.82
CA HIS A 232 14.67 0.69 -3.56
C HIS A 232 14.00 -0.60 -3.08
N ILE A 233 13.43 -1.39 -4.00
CA ILE A 233 12.87 -2.71 -3.65
C ILE A 233 13.99 -3.65 -3.20
N VAL A 234 15.16 -3.60 -3.86
CA VAL A 234 16.32 -4.42 -3.51
C VAL A 234 16.89 -4.03 -2.13
N GLN A 235 16.89 -2.74 -1.79
CA GLN A 235 17.28 -2.22 -0.47
C GLN A 235 16.42 -2.78 0.66
N ALA A 236 15.14 -3.08 0.40
CA ALA A 236 14.24 -3.67 1.39
C ALA A 236 14.45 -5.18 1.61
N ARG A 237 15.09 -5.90 0.67
CA ARG A 237 15.25 -7.37 0.70
C ARG A 237 15.95 -7.97 1.92
N PRO A 238 16.89 -7.29 2.59
CA PRO A 238 17.45 -7.78 3.86
C PRO A 238 16.39 -8.08 4.92
N ILE A 239 15.19 -7.46 4.87
CA ILE A 239 14.08 -7.74 5.80
C ILE A 239 13.66 -9.22 5.81
N ARG A 240 13.97 -9.96 4.74
CA ARG A 240 13.69 -11.39 4.65
C ARG A 240 14.44 -12.21 5.71
N ALA A 241 15.59 -11.72 6.16
CA ALA A 241 16.35 -12.28 7.29
C ALA A 241 15.93 -11.70 8.65
N GLY A 242 15.10 -10.64 8.66
CA GLY A 242 14.59 -9.97 9.85
C GLY A 242 14.83 -8.48 9.90
N GLN A 243 14.17 -7.82 10.86
CA GLN A 243 14.33 -6.39 11.12
C GLN A 243 15.81 -6.02 11.40
N LYS A 244 16.49 -6.75 12.28
CA LYS A 244 17.93 -6.54 12.57
C LYS A 244 18.83 -6.57 11.32
N ALA A 245 18.55 -7.46 10.37
CA ALA A 245 19.33 -7.55 9.13
C ALA A 245 19.05 -6.37 8.18
N TYR A 246 17.79 -5.90 8.16
CA TYR A 246 17.40 -4.68 7.47
C TYR A 246 18.07 -3.44 8.07
N ASP A 247 17.97 -3.26 9.38
CA ASP A 247 18.56 -2.11 10.08
C ASP A 247 20.08 -2.07 9.91
N ALA A 248 20.75 -3.23 10.00
CA ALA A 248 22.19 -3.32 9.73
C ALA A 248 22.54 -2.96 8.27
N SER A 249 21.63 -3.24 7.32
CA SER A 249 21.81 -2.81 5.93
C SER A 249 21.64 -1.30 5.78
N VAL A 250 20.64 -0.72 6.44
CA VAL A 250 20.41 0.73 6.48
C VAL A 250 21.63 1.45 7.07
N ALA A 251 22.13 1.01 8.23
CA ALA A 251 23.30 1.61 8.87
C ALA A 251 24.57 1.55 7.98
N ARG A 252 24.77 0.45 7.24
CA ARG A 252 25.86 0.37 6.25
C ARG A 252 25.69 1.36 5.11
N THR A 253 24.46 1.56 4.64
CA THR A 253 24.14 2.58 3.62
C THR A 253 24.39 3.98 4.16
N GLU A 254 23.85 4.31 5.33
CA GLU A 254 24.07 5.60 6.00
C GLU A 254 25.56 5.92 6.13
N LYS A 255 26.36 4.97 6.63
CA LYS A 255 27.81 5.12 6.73
C LYS A 255 28.49 5.38 5.38
N ALA A 256 28.09 4.67 4.31
CA ALA A 256 28.70 4.84 2.99
C ALA A 256 28.29 6.16 2.29
N PHE A 257 27.15 6.73 2.66
CA PHE A 257 26.55 7.90 1.98
C PHE A 257 26.39 9.13 2.89
N ALA A 258 26.92 9.09 4.12
CA ALA A 258 26.80 10.15 5.14
C ALA A 258 27.18 11.56 4.65
N ALA A 259 28.22 11.67 3.83
CA ALA A 259 28.69 12.97 3.32
C ALA A 259 27.84 13.55 2.16
N GLY A 260 26.70 12.94 1.83
CA GLY A 260 25.83 13.41 0.76
C GLY A 260 24.77 14.41 1.21
N ARG A 261 24.16 15.10 0.24
CA ARG A 261 23.16 16.17 0.49
C ARG A 261 21.71 15.68 0.48
N ALA A 262 21.49 14.40 0.19
CA ALA A 262 20.18 13.77 0.09
C ALA A 262 20.11 12.56 1.02
N ASP A 263 18.94 11.98 1.15
CA ASP A 263 18.74 10.74 1.89
C ASP A 263 19.75 9.64 1.43
N PRO A 264 20.48 8.99 2.35
CA PRO A 264 21.46 7.95 2.01
C PRO A 264 20.91 6.81 1.15
N GLN A 265 19.65 6.41 1.34
CA GLN A 265 19.01 5.35 0.58
C GLN A 265 18.71 5.80 -0.85
N GLU A 266 18.26 7.03 -1.04
CA GLU A 266 18.09 7.64 -2.37
C GLU A 266 19.44 7.74 -3.13
N GLN A 267 20.50 8.17 -2.46
CA GLN A 267 21.84 8.21 -3.06
C GLN A 267 22.37 6.81 -3.41
N GLN A 268 22.10 5.81 -2.57
CA GLN A 268 22.47 4.42 -2.86
C GLN A 268 21.69 3.88 -4.05
N ALA A 269 20.39 4.20 -4.19
CA ALA A 269 19.58 3.78 -5.31
C ALA A 269 20.10 4.36 -6.65
N ASP A 270 20.50 5.64 -6.67
CA ASP A 270 21.19 6.27 -7.81
C ASP A 270 22.48 5.52 -8.16
N CYS A 271 23.30 5.18 -7.16
CA CYS A 271 24.55 4.45 -7.40
C CYS A 271 24.32 3.00 -7.83
N MET A 272 23.24 2.38 -7.38
CA MET A 272 22.80 1.07 -7.85
C MET A 272 22.35 1.15 -9.31
N ALA A 273 21.60 2.18 -9.72
CA ALA A 273 21.26 2.42 -11.11
C ALA A 273 22.51 2.74 -11.95
N THR A 274 23.42 3.56 -11.45
CA THR A 274 24.72 3.88 -12.07
C THR A 274 25.55 2.63 -12.31
N ALA A 275 25.61 1.71 -11.34
CA ALA A 275 26.35 0.44 -11.48
C ALA A 275 25.86 -0.45 -12.64
N ARG A 276 24.64 -0.22 -13.15
CA ARG A 276 24.01 -0.96 -14.25
C ARG A 276 23.89 -0.18 -15.54
N THR A 277 23.92 1.14 -15.46
CA THR A 277 23.84 2.04 -16.62
C THR A 277 25.22 2.54 -17.07
N GLY A 278 26.22 2.50 -16.18
CA GLY A 278 27.55 3.04 -16.42
C GLY A 278 27.62 4.57 -16.45
N SER A 279 26.54 5.27 -16.07
CA SER A 279 26.41 6.72 -16.25
C SER A 279 25.71 7.37 -15.06
N THR A 280 26.28 8.47 -14.56
CA THR A 280 25.69 9.33 -13.53
C THR A 280 24.80 10.45 -14.09
N ARG A 281 24.69 10.57 -15.42
CA ARG A 281 23.94 11.65 -16.11
C ARG A 281 22.50 11.83 -15.61
N PHE A 282 21.85 10.76 -15.17
CA PHE A 282 20.45 10.76 -14.74
C PHE A 282 20.28 10.56 -13.23
N ASN A 283 21.36 10.69 -12.45
CA ASN A 283 21.26 10.63 -11.00
C ASN A 283 20.53 11.87 -10.47
N TYR A 284 19.64 11.67 -9.51
CA TYR A 284 18.83 12.75 -8.92
C TYR A 284 19.38 13.26 -7.57
N TYR A 285 20.04 12.38 -6.82
CA TYR A 285 20.37 12.55 -5.40
C TYR A 285 21.87 12.54 -5.13
N THR A 286 22.68 11.98 -6.03
CA THR A 286 24.15 12.05 -5.95
C THR A 286 24.81 12.34 -7.29
N LYS A 287 25.76 13.28 -7.30
CA LYS A 287 26.54 13.62 -8.50
C LYS A 287 27.66 12.62 -8.80
N SER A 288 28.03 11.77 -7.83
CA SER A 288 29.13 10.82 -7.95
C SER A 288 28.81 9.46 -7.33
N CYS A 289 29.27 8.41 -8.00
CA CYS A 289 29.12 7.01 -7.59
C CYS A 289 30.41 6.25 -7.86
N SER A 290 31.41 6.47 -7.01
CA SER A 290 32.74 5.86 -7.10
C SER A 290 33.18 5.25 -5.76
N GLY A 291 34.33 4.58 -5.75
CA GLY A 291 34.97 4.05 -4.54
C GLY A 291 34.03 3.20 -3.67
N SER A 292 33.97 3.55 -2.38
CA SER A 292 33.15 2.85 -1.38
C SER A 292 31.65 2.87 -1.68
N ARG A 293 31.11 3.97 -2.23
CA ARG A 293 29.70 4.10 -2.62
C ARG A 293 29.31 3.12 -3.71
N LEU A 294 30.11 3.07 -4.78
CA LEU A 294 29.88 2.13 -5.89
C LEU A 294 30.07 0.68 -5.45
N LYS A 295 31.09 0.40 -4.62
CA LYS A 295 31.32 -0.94 -4.05
C LYS A 295 30.11 -1.40 -3.24
N ASN A 296 29.59 -0.54 -2.36
CA ASN A 296 28.41 -0.81 -1.55
C ASN A 296 27.16 -1.07 -2.43
N ALA A 297 26.91 -0.24 -3.44
CA ALA A 297 25.81 -0.43 -4.38
C ALA A 297 25.90 -1.77 -5.15
N LYS A 298 27.09 -2.11 -5.66
CA LYS A 298 27.35 -3.40 -6.34
C LYS A 298 27.14 -4.59 -5.40
N GLN A 299 27.59 -4.49 -4.15
CA GLN A 299 27.41 -5.54 -3.14
C GLN A 299 25.92 -5.81 -2.87
N LEU A 300 25.09 -4.77 -2.76
CA LEU A 300 23.66 -4.97 -2.53
C LEU A 300 22.97 -5.65 -3.73
N TRP A 301 23.32 -5.24 -4.96
CA TRP A 301 22.89 -5.94 -6.17
C TRP A 301 23.33 -7.41 -6.19
N SER A 302 24.56 -7.71 -5.79
CA SER A 302 25.08 -9.07 -5.75
C SER A 302 24.35 -9.93 -4.73
N ALA A 303 24.17 -9.40 -3.52
CA ALA A 303 23.58 -10.12 -2.40
C ALA A 303 22.08 -10.39 -2.59
N TYR A 304 21.33 -9.39 -3.09
CA TYR A 304 19.87 -9.41 -3.09
C TYR A 304 19.23 -9.18 -4.45
N GLY A 305 19.97 -8.70 -5.47
CA GLY A 305 19.39 -8.30 -6.76
C GLY A 305 18.55 -9.36 -7.45
N LYS A 306 18.93 -10.64 -7.34
CA LYS A 306 18.20 -11.77 -7.92
C LYS A 306 17.41 -12.60 -6.90
N LYS A 307 17.38 -12.20 -5.61
CA LYS A 307 16.68 -12.93 -4.55
C LYS A 307 15.35 -12.25 -4.23
N TYR A 308 14.39 -13.03 -3.72
CA TYR A 308 13.11 -12.53 -3.21
C TYR A 308 12.43 -11.59 -4.22
N GLN A 309 12.31 -12.06 -5.46
CA GLN A 309 11.82 -11.23 -6.57
C GLN A 309 10.30 -11.13 -6.63
N ASP A 310 9.59 -11.95 -5.84
CA ASP A 310 8.13 -11.88 -5.75
C ASP A 310 7.70 -10.57 -5.04
N PRO A 311 6.97 -9.67 -5.73
CA PRO A 311 6.50 -8.43 -5.14
C PRO A 311 5.41 -8.64 -4.08
N ARG A 312 4.93 -9.87 -3.87
CA ARG A 312 3.93 -10.23 -2.86
C ARG A 312 4.33 -11.50 -2.12
N LEU A 313 5.49 -11.45 -1.46
CA LEU A 313 6.02 -12.53 -0.64
C LEU A 313 5.36 -12.61 0.73
N THR A 314 5.15 -13.85 1.20
CA THR A 314 4.88 -14.17 2.59
C THR A 314 5.86 -15.22 3.08
N TRP A 315 6.28 -15.15 4.34
CA TRP A 315 7.19 -16.14 4.92
C TRP A 315 7.04 -16.25 6.43
N THR A 316 7.59 -17.34 6.98
CA THR A 316 7.66 -17.56 8.43
C THR A 316 9.13 -17.59 8.88
N ARG A 317 9.38 -17.18 10.12
CA ARG A 317 10.68 -17.26 10.79
C ARG A 317 10.47 -17.74 12.23
N LYS A 318 11.40 -18.52 12.78
CA LYS A 318 11.40 -18.84 14.21
C LYS A 318 11.87 -17.63 15.01
N VAL A 319 11.21 -17.35 16.13
CA VAL A 319 11.72 -16.39 17.11
C VAL A 319 12.97 -17.02 17.71
N ALA A 320 14.08 -16.31 17.65
CA ALA A 320 15.36 -16.73 18.22
C ALA A 320 15.42 -16.35 19.70
#